data_AF-A0A7L3DID6-F1
#
_entry.id   AF-A0A7L3DID6-F1
#
_cell.length_a   1.000
_cell.length_b   1.000
_cell.length_c   1.000
_cell.angle_alpha   90.00
_cell.angle_beta   90.00
_cell.angle_gamma   90.00
#
_symmetry.space_group_name_H-M   'P 1'
#
loop_
_entity.id
_entity.type
_entity.pdbx_description
1 polymer ?
#
loop_
_entity_poly.entity_id
_entity_poly.type
_entity_poly.pdbx_seq_one_letter_code
_entity_poly.pdbx_strand_id
1 'polypeptide(L)'
;LDNTDIHLHFPAGAVTKDGPSAGVTIVTCLASLFSGRLVCSDVAMTGEITLRGLVLPVGGIKDKVLAAHRAGLKRIIIPQRNEKDLEEIAMNVRQDLTFVMASCLDEVLNAAFDGG
;
A
#
# COMPACT_ATOMS: atom_id res chain seq x y z
N LEU A 1 -4.63 25.04 -5.09
CA LEU A 1 -3.72 24.58 -4.02
C LEU A 1 -2.85 25.71 -3.48
N ASP A 2 -2.87 26.90 -4.08
CA ASP A 2 -2.19 28.05 -3.51
C ASP A 2 -2.79 28.35 -2.11
N ASN A 3 -1.93 28.49 -1.10
CA ASN A 3 -2.23 28.57 0.34
C ASN A 3 -2.67 27.27 1.04
N THR A 4 -2.27 26.09 0.53
CA THR A 4 -2.46 24.82 1.24
C THR A 4 -1.13 24.19 1.61
N ASP A 5 -0.85 24.13 2.91
CA ASP A 5 0.28 23.35 3.44
C ASP A 5 -0.15 21.90 3.70
N ILE A 6 0.69 20.95 3.29
CA ILE A 6 0.47 19.52 3.51
C ILE A 6 1.50 19.02 4.51
N HIS A 7 1.03 18.43 5.60
CA HIS A 7 1.87 17.75 6.58
C HIS A 7 1.59 16.24 6.54
N LEU A 8 2.59 15.46 6.14
CA LEU A 8 2.55 13.99 6.19
C LEU A 8 3.26 13.51 7.45
N HIS A 9 2.53 12.84 8.34
CA HIS A 9 3.09 12.26 9.56
C HIS A 9 3.18 10.75 9.46
N PHE A 10 4.37 10.21 9.73
CA PHE A 10 4.59 8.77 9.86
C PHE A 10 4.95 8.42 11.31
N PRO A 11 4.08 7.71 12.05
CA PRO A 11 4.23 7.50 13.50
C PRO A 11 5.48 6.69 13.86
N ALA A 12 5.93 6.73 15.10
CA ALA A 12 7.20 6.15 15.56
C ALA A 12 8.43 6.79 14.88
N GLY A 13 8.64 8.09 15.10
CA GLY A 13 9.72 8.87 14.47
C GLY A 13 11.15 8.41 14.79
N ALA A 14 11.34 7.62 15.85
CA ALA A 14 12.63 7.03 16.21
C ALA A 14 13.01 5.81 15.37
N VAL A 15 12.07 5.21 14.64
CA VAL A 15 12.32 4.09 13.73
C VAL A 15 12.60 4.65 12.34
N THR A 16 13.73 4.27 11.74
CA THR A 16 14.09 4.68 10.37
C THR A 16 13.03 4.17 9.39
N LYS A 17 12.39 5.10 8.69
CA LYS A 17 11.42 4.81 7.62
C LYS A 17 12.08 5.06 6.27
N ASP A 18 13.20 4.38 6.05
CA ASP A 18 13.94 4.50 4.81
C ASP A 18 13.33 3.60 3.73
N GLY A 19 13.22 4.15 2.54
CA GLY A 19 12.90 3.42 1.32
C GLY A 19 11.64 3.90 0.61
N PRO A 20 11.60 3.82 -0.73
CA PRO A 20 10.51 4.36 -1.54
C PRO A 20 9.20 3.55 -1.44
N SER A 21 9.19 2.48 -0.64
CA SER A 21 8.12 1.47 -0.62
C SER A 21 6.77 1.92 -0.05
N ALA A 22 6.69 3.15 0.48
CA ALA A 22 5.46 3.79 0.93
C ALA A 22 4.87 4.76 -0.13
N GLY A 23 5.45 4.85 -1.32
CA GLY A 23 5.05 5.79 -2.36
C GLY A 23 3.56 5.72 -2.69
N VAL A 24 3.04 4.51 -2.96
CA VAL A 24 1.61 4.32 -3.23
C VAL A 24 0.72 4.68 -2.04
N THR A 25 1.19 4.46 -0.81
CA THR A 25 0.48 4.82 0.42
C THR A 25 0.35 6.33 0.57
N ILE A 26 1.43 7.06 0.29
CA ILE A 26 1.45 8.53 0.34
C ILE A 26 0.47 9.09 -0.68
N VAL A 27 0.53 8.62 -1.93
CA VAL A 27 -0.38 9.10 -2.99
C VAL A 27 -1.83 8.80 -2.65
N THR A 28 -2.14 7.61 -2.12
CA THR A 28 -3.49 7.26 -1.69
C THR A 28 -3.99 8.15 -0.55
N CYS A 29 -3.13 8.47 0.43
CA CYS A 29 -3.45 9.41 1.51
C CYS A 29 -3.76 10.81 0.97
N LEU A 30 -2.97 11.32 0.03
CA LEU A 30 -3.21 12.61 -0.60
C LEU A 30 -4.49 12.60 -1.46
N ALA A 31 -4.73 11.52 -2.22
CA ALA A 31 -5.96 11.36 -2.99
C ALA A 31 -7.18 11.36 -2.07
N SER A 32 -7.12 10.68 -0.93
CA SER A 32 -8.16 10.72 0.10
C SER A 32 -8.37 12.12 0.65
N LEU A 33 -7.29 12.81 1.04
CA LEU A 33 -7.33 14.18 1.57
C LEU A 33 -8.01 15.15 0.61
N PHE A 34 -7.68 15.09 -0.68
CA PHE A 34 -8.20 16.04 -1.67
C PHE A 34 -9.56 15.67 -2.26
N SER A 35 -9.92 14.39 -2.28
CA SER A 35 -11.22 13.95 -2.79
C SER A 35 -12.30 13.86 -1.71
N GLY A 36 -11.92 13.81 -0.43
CA GLY A 36 -12.85 13.54 0.68
C GLY A 36 -13.33 12.08 0.75
N ARG A 37 -12.81 11.17 -0.09
CA ARG A 37 -13.12 9.74 -0.05
C ARG A 37 -12.34 9.07 1.07
N LEU A 38 -12.99 8.19 1.82
CA LEU A 38 -12.35 7.42 2.89
C LEU A 38 -11.65 6.18 2.32
N VAL A 39 -10.40 5.96 2.73
CA VAL A 39 -9.67 4.72 2.43
C VAL A 39 -10.26 3.59 3.26
N CYS A 40 -10.41 2.40 2.68
CA CYS A 40 -10.88 1.20 3.39
C CYS A 40 -9.95 0.90 4.59
N SER A 41 -10.54 0.67 5.77
CA SER A 41 -9.78 0.52 7.02
C SER A 41 -9.04 -0.83 7.15
N ASP A 42 -9.35 -1.80 6.31
CA ASP A 42 -8.81 -3.17 6.34
C ASP A 42 -7.78 -3.45 5.23
N VAL A 43 -7.26 -2.39 4.60
CA VAL A 43 -6.29 -2.45 3.50
C VAL A 43 -4.87 -2.08 3.97
N ALA A 44 -3.92 -2.98 3.69
CA ALA A 44 -2.49 -2.65 3.65
C ALA A 44 -2.04 -2.40 2.21
N MET A 45 -1.02 -1.56 2.02
CA MET A 45 -0.42 -1.35 0.70
C MET A 45 1.08 -1.07 0.80
N THR A 46 1.83 -1.52 -0.20
CA THR A 46 3.25 -1.20 -0.37
C THR A 46 3.59 -1.12 -1.85
N GLY A 47 4.54 -0.27 -2.21
CA GLY A 47 4.94 -0.05 -3.60
C GLY A 47 5.65 1.28 -3.74
N GLU A 48 6.73 1.27 -4.52
CA GLU A 48 7.32 2.50 -5.02
C GLU A 48 6.47 3.03 -6.17
N ILE A 49 6.34 4.35 -6.28
CA ILE A 49 5.54 5.00 -7.32
C ILE A 49 6.42 5.93 -8.15
N THR A 50 6.31 5.82 -9.47
CA THR A 50 6.98 6.76 -10.38
C THR A 50 6.12 8.00 -10.64
N LEU A 51 6.72 9.07 -11.16
CA LEU A 51 5.98 10.26 -11.62
C LEU A 51 4.99 9.95 -12.76
N ARG A 52 5.14 8.81 -13.44
CA ARG A 52 4.22 8.35 -14.50
C ARG A 52 3.12 7.43 -13.97
N GLY A 53 3.03 7.24 -12.65
CA GLY A 53 2.00 6.40 -12.03
C GLY A 53 2.28 4.89 -12.10
N LEU A 54 3.47 4.45 -12.52
CA LEU A 54 3.85 3.04 -12.48
C LEU A 54 4.22 2.60 -11.06
N VAL A 55 3.74 1.43 -10.65
CA VAL A 55 4.04 0.80 -9.36
C VAL A 55 5.25 -0.14 -9.52
N LEU A 56 6.30 0.13 -8.77
CA LEU A 56 7.58 -0.57 -8.83
C LEU A 56 7.76 -1.55 -7.66
N PRO A 57 8.53 -2.64 -7.86
CA PRO A 57 8.71 -3.67 -6.85
C PRO A 57 9.47 -3.15 -5.63
N VAL A 58 9.19 -3.75 -4.48
CA VAL A 58 9.78 -3.39 -3.20
C VAL A 58 10.31 -4.64 -2.49
N GLY A 59 11.26 -4.45 -1.57
CA GLY A 59 11.76 -5.53 -0.71
C GLY A 59 10.83 -5.82 0.48
N GLY A 60 11.08 -6.96 1.13
CA GLY A 60 10.46 -7.33 2.41
C GLY A 60 8.98 -7.70 2.33
N ILE A 61 8.52 -8.24 1.19
CA ILE A 61 7.10 -8.59 0.98
C ILE A 61 6.59 -9.59 2.03
N LYS A 62 7.35 -10.65 2.30
CA LYS A 62 7.02 -11.64 3.31
C LYS A 62 6.75 -11.00 4.68
N ASP A 63 7.67 -10.17 5.17
CA ASP A 63 7.53 -9.52 6.49
C ASP A 63 6.34 -8.56 6.54
N LYS A 64 6.12 -7.81 5.45
CA LYS A 64 4.98 -6.88 5.32
C LYS A 64 3.64 -7.60 5.30
N VAL A 65 3.53 -8.71 4.57
CA VAL A 65 2.31 -9.54 4.53
C VAL A 65 2.04 -10.15 5.90
N LEU A 66 3.05 -10.70 6.57
CA LEU A 66 2.90 -11.24 7.92
C LEU A 66 2.52 -10.16 8.95
N ALA A 67 3.04 -8.95 8.81
CA ALA A 67 2.63 -7.81 9.64
C ALA A 67 1.16 -7.43 9.40
N ALA A 68 0.72 -7.36 8.14
CA ALA A 68 -0.66 -7.06 7.79
C ALA A 68 -1.63 -8.14 8.33
N HIS A 69 -1.28 -9.42 8.17
CA HIS A 69 -2.05 -10.55 8.72
C HIS A 69 -2.19 -10.46 10.25
N ARG A 70 -1.08 -10.21 10.97
CA ARG A 70 -1.09 -10.04 12.43
C ARG A 70 -1.91 -8.83 12.89
N ALA A 71 -1.98 -7.78 12.08
CA ALA A 71 -2.81 -6.61 12.33
C ALA A 71 -4.31 -6.86 12.03
N GLY A 72 -4.68 -8.05 11.55
CA GLY A 72 -6.07 -8.41 11.24
C GLY A 72 -6.60 -7.79 9.95
N LEU A 73 -5.73 -7.22 9.11
CA LEU A 73 -6.10 -6.65 7.82
C LEU A 73 -6.53 -7.77 6.86
N LYS A 74 -7.41 -7.44 5.92
CA LYS A 74 -8.04 -8.42 5.02
C LYS A 74 -7.56 -8.31 3.59
N ARG A 75 -7.09 -7.14 3.19
CA ARG A 75 -6.60 -6.88 1.84
C ARG A 75 -5.19 -6.34 1.88
N ILE A 76 -4.36 -6.79 0.94
CA ILE A 76 -3.04 -6.21 0.72
C ILE A 76 -2.81 -5.91 -0.76
N ILE A 77 -2.45 -4.66 -1.03
CA ILE A 77 -2.05 -4.19 -2.37
C ILE A 77 -0.52 -4.28 -2.44
N ILE A 78 -0.01 -5.03 -3.43
CA ILE A 78 1.43 -5.15 -3.67
C ILE A 78 1.75 -4.91 -5.15
N PRO A 79 3.01 -4.58 -5.49
CA PRO A 79 3.42 -4.44 -6.89
C PRO A 79 3.24 -5.79 -7.62
N GLN A 80 2.72 -5.77 -8.84
CA GLN A 80 2.54 -6.99 -9.64
C GLN A 80 3.85 -7.78 -9.81
N ARG A 81 4.99 -7.09 -9.88
CA ARG A 81 6.32 -7.73 -10.00
C ARG A 81 6.80 -8.44 -8.73
N ASN A 82 6.11 -8.24 -7.60
CA ASN A 82 6.36 -8.93 -6.33
C ASN A 82 5.46 -10.17 -6.14
N GLU A 83 4.61 -10.54 -7.11
CA GLU A 83 3.70 -11.69 -6.99
C GLU A 83 4.43 -12.99 -6.66
N LYS A 84 5.59 -13.22 -7.28
CA LYS A 84 6.46 -14.38 -7.02
C LYS A 84 6.93 -14.48 -5.56
N ASP A 85 7.05 -13.36 -4.85
CA ASP A 85 7.53 -13.35 -3.46
C ASP A 85 6.46 -13.91 -2.49
N LEU A 86 5.21 -14.04 -2.96
CA LEU A 86 4.13 -14.69 -2.20
C LEU A 86 4.34 -16.20 -2.05
N GLU A 87 5.15 -16.83 -2.92
CA GLU A 87 5.46 -18.25 -2.81
C GLU A 87 6.21 -18.59 -1.50
N GLU A 88 6.94 -17.62 -0.94
CA GLU A 88 7.66 -17.75 0.33
C GLU A 88 6.75 -17.70 1.57
N ILE A 89 5.46 -17.47 1.36
CA ILE A 89 4.45 -17.28 2.41
C ILE A 89 3.61 -18.53 2.56
N ALA A 90 3.41 -18.94 3.82
CA ALA A 90 2.60 -20.11 4.16
C ALA A 90 1.17 -19.99 3.61
N MET A 91 0.63 -21.10 3.09
CA MET A 91 -0.65 -21.12 2.38
C MET A 91 -1.82 -20.64 3.24
N ASN A 92 -1.83 -20.97 4.53
CA ASN A 92 -2.86 -20.52 5.48
C ASN A 92 -2.89 -18.99 5.59
N VAL A 93 -1.73 -18.32 5.65
CA VAL A 93 -1.66 -16.85 5.69
C VAL A 93 -2.16 -16.26 4.38
N ARG A 94 -1.80 -16.88 3.24
CA ARG A 94 -2.26 -16.42 1.92
C ARG A 94 -3.77 -16.55 1.74
N GLN A 95 -4.39 -17.58 2.32
CA GLN A 95 -5.83 -17.80 2.23
C GLN A 95 -6.65 -16.83 3.10
N ASP A 96 -6.06 -16.33 4.18
CA ASP A 96 -6.71 -15.35 5.07
C ASP A 96 -6.71 -13.91 4.51
N LEU A 97 -5.96 -13.66 3.43
CA LEU A 97 -5.75 -12.35 2.83
C LEU A 97 -6.19 -12.32 1.37
N THR A 98 -6.80 -11.20 0.98
CA THR A 98 -7.06 -10.87 -0.42
C THR A 98 -5.89 -10.06 -0.96
N PHE A 99 -5.22 -10.57 -1.99
CA PHE A 99 -4.11 -9.88 -2.63
C PHE A 99 -4.57 -9.12 -3.87
N VAL A 100 -4.12 -7.87 -4.01
CA VAL A 100 -4.31 -7.07 -5.23
C VAL A 100 -2.94 -6.79 -5.82
N MET A 101 -2.71 -7.29 -7.04
CA MET A 101 -1.49 -7.03 -7.80
C MET A 101 -1.67 -5.74 -8.59
N ALA A 102 -0.88 -4.71 -8.27
CA ALA A 102 -0.95 -3.42 -8.94
C ALA A 102 0.31 -3.14 -9.77
N SER A 103 0.10 -2.72 -11.01
CA SER A 103 1.11 -2.27 -11.98
C SER A 103 1.09 -0.74 -12.14
N CYS A 104 -0.05 -0.10 -11.86
CA CYS A 104 -0.24 1.34 -11.94
C CYS A 104 -1.05 1.91 -10.77
N LEU A 105 -1.04 3.24 -10.65
CA LEU A 105 -1.71 3.97 -9.57
C LEU A 105 -3.22 3.75 -9.58
N ASP A 106 -3.86 3.69 -10.74
CA ASP A 106 -5.32 3.56 -10.84
C ASP A 106 -5.80 2.26 -10.19
N GLU A 107 -5.06 1.15 -10.39
CA GLU A 107 -5.35 -0.14 -9.75
C GLU A 107 -5.21 -0.05 -8.22
N VAL A 108 -4.23 0.71 -7.71
CA VAL A 108 -4.08 0.95 -6.28
C VAL A 108 -5.28 1.71 -5.74
N LEU A 109 -5.63 2.85 -6.35
CA LEU A 109 -6.71 3.71 -5.86
C LEU A 109 -8.06 2.98 -5.91
N ASN A 110 -8.37 2.28 -7.01
CA ASN A 110 -9.60 1.50 -7.14
C ASN A 110 -9.71 0.40 -6.07
N ALA A 111 -8.58 -0.18 -5.65
CA ALA A 111 -8.56 -1.20 -4.59
C ALA A 111 -8.55 -0.62 -3.17
N ALA A 112 -8.22 0.66 -3.01
CA ALA A 112 -8.06 1.33 -1.71
C ALA A 112 -9.31 2.05 -1.22
N PHE A 113 -10.23 2.45 -2.12
CA PHE A 113 -11.46 3.16 -1.77
C PHE A 113 -12.70 2.26 -1.91
N ASP A 114 -13.73 2.51 -1.10
CA ASP A 114 -15.02 1.83 -1.24
C ASP A 114 -15.68 2.16 -2.59
N GLY A 115 -16.25 1.13 -3.22
CA GLY A 115 -17.04 1.24 -4.45
C GLY A 115 -16.28 1.19 -5.77
N GLY A 116 -14.94 1.20 -5.76
CA GLY A 116 -14.12 1.37 -6.96
C GLY A 116 -14.18 2.80 -7.47
#